data_AF-A0A2E2HHT3-F1
#
_entry.id   AF-A0A2E2HHT3-F1
#
_cell.length_a   1.000
_cell.length_b   1.000
_cell.length_c   1.000
_cell.angle_alpha   90.00
_cell.angle_beta   90.00
_cell.angle_gamma   90.00
#
_symmetry.space_group_name_H-M   'P 1'
#
loop_
_entity.id
_entity.type
_entity.pdbx_description
1 polymer ?
#
loop_
_entity_poly.entity_id
_entity_poly.type
_entity_poly.pdbx_seq_one_letter_code
_entity_poly.pdbx_strand_id
1 'polypeptide(L)'
;MILAYAPQEAEETGGRRRRRSAQSDAISNLRNWTPRTRLGNMVYAGLITSYEEALASGLPIREVEIIDALLPELEDEIINVNMVQRMTDSGRRVRFNVMACVGNRNGYVGLAMAKAKEVSNAIQKAIVAAKLNLITVQRGNGSWESSAGPGTSVPIKVNGRSASTRVTLMPAAKGKGLVIGETGKKVLELAGVTDVLSRTKGQTRTTINYAAATFNALKTLNSTRISHEQRERLFINTGRVLK
;
A
#
# COMPACT_ATOMS: atom_id res chain seq x y z
N MET A 1 54.96 20.49 37.06
CA MET A 1 54.58 19.53 36.01
C MET A 1 53.06 19.39 36.08
N ILE A 2 52.33 20.33 35.46
CA ILE A 2 50.87 20.41 35.55
C ILE A 2 50.30 19.68 34.33
N LEU A 3 49.68 18.52 34.55
CA LEU A 3 49.01 17.75 33.51
C LEU A 3 47.83 18.56 32.97
N ALA A 4 47.84 18.90 31.68
CA ALA A 4 46.68 19.46 31.00
C ALA A 4 45.63 18.35 30.83
N TYR A 5 44.50 18.49 31.52
CA TYR A 5 43.33 17.64 31.33
C TYR A 5 42.66 18.03 30.01
N ALA A 6 42.81 17.21 28.97
CA ALA A 6 42.05 17.36 27.74
C ALA A 6 40.58 17.00 28.03
N PRO A 7 39.59 17.84 27.68
CA PRO A 7 38.20 17.43 27.76
C PRO A 7 37.97 16.28 26.76
N GLN A 8 37.49 15.14 27.25
CA GLN A 8 37.05 14.04 26.39
C GLN A 8 35.92 14.57 25.50
N GLU A 9 36.11 14.48 24.18
CA GLU A 9 35.04 14.67 23.21
C GLU A 9 33.93 13.68 23.57
N ALA A 10 32.79 14.21 24.03
CA ALA A 10 31.61 13.40 24.26
C ALA A 10 31.25 12.76 22.91
N GLU A 11 31.38 11.44 22.83
CA GLU A 11 30.81 10.67 21.73
C GLU A 11 29.34 11.08 21.62
N GLU A 12 28.99 11.77 20.53
CA GLU A 12 27.62 11.91 20.09
C GLU A 12 27.11 10.49 19.82
N THR A 13 26.57 9.85 20.85
CA THR A 13 25.74 8.67 20.73
C THR A 13 24.68 9.04 19.71
N GLY A 14 24.84 8.50 18.50
CA GLY A 14 24.02 8.81 17.34
C GLY A 14 22.56 8.64 17.67
N GLY A 15 21.93 9.73 18.12
CA GLY A 15 20.54 9.76 18.50
C GLY A 15 19.76 9.33 17.28
N ARG A 16 19.05 8.19 17.42
CA ARG A 16 18.09 7.66 16.44
C ARG A 16 17.47 8.82 15.67
N ARG A 17 17.93 9.03 14.43
CA ARG A 17 17.44 10.12 13.57
C ARG A 17 15.92 10.00 13.48
N ARG A 18 15.27 10.95 14.14
CA ARG A 18 13.86 11.36 14.09
C ARG A 18 12.96 10.47 13.22
N ARG A 19 12.30 9.50 13.85
CA ARG A 19 11.00 8.93 13.41
C ARG A 19 9.81 9.82 13.82
N ARG A 20 10.04 11.11 14.06
CA ARG A 20 9.02 12.17 14.02
C ARG A 20 9.21 12.77 12.63
N SER A 21 8.33 12.58 11.64
CA SER A 21 7.08 13.34 11.59
C SER A 21 6.11 12.95 10.47
N ALA A 22 6.15 11.76 9.84
CA ALA A 22 5.23 11.49 8.71
C ALA A 22 3.73 11.75 9.06
N GLN A 23 3.31 11.36 10.26
CA GLN A 23 1.99 11.71 10.81
C GLN A 23 1.85 13.21 11.15
N SER A 24 2.91 13.85 11.64
CA SER A 24 2.91 15.29 11.99
C SER A 24 2.77 16.16 10.75
N ASP A 25 3.34 15.72 9.62
CA ASP A 25 3.30 16.40 8.33
C ASP A 25 1.93 16.23 7.67
N ALA A 26 1.29 15.06 7.81
CA ALA A 26 -0.09 14.86 7.37
C ALA A 26 -1.08 15.75 8.14
N ILE A 27 -0.94 15.81 9.48
CA ILE A 27 -1.80 16.64 10.34
C ILE A 27 -1.59 18.14 10.06
N SER A 28 -0.35 18.58 9.78
CA SER A 28 -0.09 19.97 9.43
C SER A 28 -0.66 20.33 8.05
N ASN A 29 -0.56 19.43 7.07
CA ASN A 29 -1.17 19.61 5.76
C ASN A 29 -2.70 19.72 5.83
N LEU A 30 -3.34 18.91 6.68
CA LEU A 30 -4.80 18.97 6.90
C LEU A 30 -5.27 20.31 7.45
N ARG A 31 -4.47 20.97 8.30
CA ARG A 31 -4.81 22.31 8.83
C ARG A 31 -4.79 23.39 7.76
N ASN A 32 -3.92 23.25 6.76
CA ASN A 32 -3.77 24.20 5.67
C ASN A 32 -4.61 23.81 4.44
N TRP A 33 -5.38 22.72 4.52
CA TRP A 33 -6.12 22.19 3.39
C TRP A 33 -7.40 23.00 3.14
N THR A 34 -7.47 23.57 1.94
CA THR A 34 -8.69 24.15 1.38
C THR A 34 -9.22 23.22 0.29
N PRO A 35 -10.30 22.47 0.52
CA PRO A 35 -10.85 21.53 -0.46
C PRO A 35 -11.27 22.23 -1.75
N ARG A 36 -11.06 21.57 -2.89
CA ARG A 36 -11.44 22.07 -4.22
C ARG A 36 -12.54 21.25 -4.86
N THR A 37 -12.70 20.01 -4.40
CA THR A 37 -13.67 19.04 -4.90
C THR A 37 -14.92 18.99 -4.03
N ARG A 38 -16.03 18.53 -4.60
CA ARG A 38 -17.30 18.30 -3.87
C ARG A 38 -17.11 17.31 -2.72
N LEU A 39 -16.37 16.23 -2.96
CA LEU A 39 -16.08 15.24 -1.91
C LEU A 39 -15.15 15.83 -0.84
N GLY A 40 -14.13 16.60 -1.23
CA GLY A 40 -13.28 17.33 -0.29
C GLY A 40 -14.09 18.25 0.64
N ASN A 41 -15.03 19.01 0.09
CA ASN A 41 -15.92 19.88 0.87
C ASN A 41 -16.79 19.07 1.86
N MET A 42 -17.32 17.92 1.45
CA MET A 42 -18.14 17.06 2.32
C MET A 42 -17.33 16.46 3.47
N VAL A 43 -16.10 16.02 3.20
CA VAL A 43 -15.18 15.49 4.22
C VAL A 43 -14.72 16.59 5.17
N TYR A 44 -14.36 17.76 4.64
CA TYR A 44 -13.97 18.92 5.44
C TYR A 44 -15.12 19.41 6.34
N ALA A 45 -16.36 19.38 5.84
CA ALA A 45 -17.56 19.70 6.62
C ALA A 45 -17.94 18.62 7.66
N GLY A 46 -17.26 17.46 7.66
CA GLY A 46 -17.55 16.35 8.56
C GLY A 46 -18.82 15.56 8.21
N LEU A 47 -19.39 15.74 7.01
CA LEU A 47 -20.55 14.98 6.54
C LEU A 47 -20.21 13.52 6.20
N ILE A 48 -18.97 13.30 5.75
CA ILE A 48 -18.42 11.98 5.47
C ILE A 48 -17.31 11.73 6.49
N THR A 49 -17.51 10.75 7.35
CA THR A 49 -16.57 10.43 8.44
C THR A 49 -15.74 9.18 8.15
N SER A 50 -16.29 8.28 7.33
CA SER A 50 -15.63 7.03 6.98
C SER A 50 -15.19 6.99 5.51
N TYR A 51 -14.11 6.27 5.25
CA TYR A 51 -13.64 6.02 3.88
C TYR A 51 -14.64 5.20 3.05
N GLU A 52 -15.44 4.37 3.70
CA GLU A 52 -16.45 3.53 3.05
C GLU A 52 -17.63 4.38 2.54
N GLU A 53 -18.09 5.36 3.33
CA GLU A 53 -19.05 6.37 2.88
C GLU A 53 -18.51 7.17 1.70
N ALA A 54 -17.23 7.54 1.72
CA ALA A 54 -16.59 8.24 0.62
C ALA A 54 -16.63 7.42 -0.68
N LEU A 55 -16.37 6.11 -0.61
CA LEU A 55 -16.49 5.20 -1.77
C LEU A 55 -17.95 5.01 -2.22
N ALA A 56 -18.89 4.89 -1.26
CA ALA A 56 -20.32 4.72 -1.55
C ALA A 56 -20.93 5.95 -2.24
N SER A 57 -20.38 7.14 -2.01
CA SER A 57 -20.82 8.37 -2.68
C SER A 57 -20.65 8.35 -4.21
N GLY A 58 -19.80 7.45 -4.74
CA GLY A 58 -19.50 7.35 -6.17
C GLY A 58 -18.72 8.53 -6.76
N LEU A 59 -18.34 9.51 -5.94
CA LEU A 59 -17.54 10.65 -6.39
C LEU A 59 -16.06 10.26 -6.53
N PRO A 60 -15.34 10.77 -7.55
CA PRO A 60 -13.94 10.45 -7.74
C PRO A 60 -13.07 11.12 -6.67
N ILE A 61 -12.18 10.35 -6.04
CA ILE A 61 -11.18 10.85 -5.08
C ILE A 61 -9.99 11.40 -5.87
N ARG A 62 -9.76 12.71 -5.78
CA ARG A 62 -8.69 13.42 -6.53
C ARG A 62 -7.72 14.19 -5.63
N GLU A 63 -8.08 14.40 -4.37
CA GLU A 63 -7.25 15.08 -3.37
C GLU A 63 -6.72 14.04 -2.40
N VAL A 64 -5.46 14.18 -2.00
CA VAL A 64 -4.78 13.21 -1.11
C VAL A 64 -5.21 13.45 0.33
N GLU A 65 -5.49 14.71 0.65
CA GLU A 65 -5.89 15.21 1.95
C GLU A 65 -7.19 14.55 2.44
N ILE A 66 -8.09 14.20 1.51
CA ILE A 66 -9.29 13.40 1.80
C ILE A 66 -8.91 12.07 2.46
N ILE A 67 -7.89 11.40 1.92
CA ILE A 67 -7.44 10.09 2.35
C ILE A 67 -6.68 10.21 3.66
N ASP A 68 -5.87 11.25 3.81
CA ASP A 68 -5.14 11.53 5.04
C ASP A 68 -6.07 11.91 6.19
N ALA A 69 -7.21 12.56 5.91
CA ALA A 69 -8.26 12.83 6.88
C ALA A 69 -9.00 11.55 7.32
N LEU A 70 -9.41 10.73 6.35
CA LEU A 70 -10.26 9.55 6.60
C LEU A 70 -9.47 8.33 7.09
N LEU A 71 -8.19 8.22 6.76
CA LEU A 71 -7.32 7.08 7.07
C LEU A 71 -5.95 7.53 7.61
N PRO A 72 -5.86 7.96 8.89
CA PRO A 72 -4.60 8.41 9.49
C PRO A 72 -3.59 7.28 9.78
N GLU A 73 -4.02 6.02 9.69
CA GLU A 73 -3.22 4.81 9.98
C GLU A 73 -2.48 4.25 8.74
N LEU A 74 -2.43 5.00 7.64
CA LEU A 74 -1.76 4.56 6.41
C LEU A 74 -0.23 4.50 6.59
N GLU A 75 0.33 3.31 6.37
CA GLU A 75 1.77 3.09 6.26
C GLU A 75 2.19 3.09 4.79
N ASP A 76 3.34 3.67 4.49
CA ASP A 76 3.97 3.65 3.16
C ASP A 76 5.23 2.78 3.14
N GLU A 77 5.40 2.01 2.06
CA GLU A 77 6.59 1.22 1.81
C GLU A 77 7.07 1.39 0.37
N ILE A 78 8.37 1.60 0.20
CA ILE A 78 9.01 1.71 -1.10
C ILE A 78 9.39 0.31 -1.59
N ILE A 79 8.88 -0.08 -2.76
CA ILE A 79 9.14 -1.39 -3.35
C ILE A 79 10.46 -1.36 -4.13
N ASN A 80 10.62 -0.38 -5.01
CA ASN A 80 11.79 -0.30 -5.87
C ASN A 80 12.08 1.14 -6.31
N VAL A 81 13.37 1.45 -6.46
CA VAL A 81 13.90 2.71 -6.99
C VAL A 81 14.81 2.37 -8.16
N ASN A 82 14.41 2.76 -9.37
CA ASN A 82 15.19 2.54 -10.58
C ASN A 82 15.67 3.87 -11.17
N MET A 83 16.91 3.92 -11.62
CA MET A 83 17.41 5.01 -12.45
C MET A 83 17.12 4.71 -13.92
N VAL A 84 16.39 5.61 -14.59
CA VAL A 84 16.08 5.50 -16.02
C VAL A 84 16.70 6.67 -16.77
N GLN A 85 17.24 6.41 -17.96
CA GLN A 85 17.97 7.40 -18.76
C GLN A 85 17.41 7.51 -20.18
N ARG A 86 17.35 8.75 -20.68
CA ARG A 86 17.05 9.10 -22.07
C ARG A 86 18.30 9.70 -22.69
N MET A 87 18.70 9.23 -23.87
CA MET A 87 19.76 9.88 -24.64
C MET A 87 19.22 11.15 -25.33
N THR A 88 20.04 12.19 -25.35
CA THR A 88 19.84 13.45 -26.07
C THR A 88 21.15 13.83 -26.76
N ASP A 89 21.09 14.74 -27.72
CA ASP A 89 22.28 15.20 -28.45
C ASP A 89 23.33 15.80 -27.51
N SER A 90 22.89 16.44 -26.42
CA SER A 90 23.73 17.00 -25.36
C SER A 90 24.12 15.98 -24.26
N GLY A 91 23.94 14.67 -24.48
CA GLY A 91 24.29 13.61 -23.52
C GLY A 91 23.09 12.90 -22.89
N ARG A 92 23.27 12.31 -21.70
CA ARG A 92 22.24 11.47 -21.03
C ARG A 92 21.43 12.28 -20.03
N ARG A 93 20.10 12.29 -20.18
CA ARG A 93 19.16 12.84 -19.18
C ARG A 93 18.63 11.72 -18.29
N VAL A 94 18.98 11.77 -17.01
CA VAL A 94 18.60 10.79 -16.00
C VAL A 94 17.33 11.22 -15.27
N ARG A 95 16.50 10.25 -14.91
CA ARG A 95 15.35 10.39 -14.00
C ARG A 95 15.27 9.16 -13.10
N PHE A 96 14.62 9.31 -11.95
CA PHE A 96 14.34 8.21 -11.05
C PHE A 96 12.89 7.78 -11.19
N ASN A 97 12.69 6.48 -11.26
CA ASN A 97 11.39 5.82 -11.28
C ASN A 97 11.21 5.06 -9.97
N VAL A 98 10.23 5.49 -9.17
CA VAL A 98 9.97 4.92 -7.85
C VAL A 98 8.60 4.27 -7.85
N MET A 99 8.53 3.07 -7.29
CA MET A 99 7.29 2.36 -7.03
C MET A 99 7.06 2.28 -5.53
N ALA A 100 5.92 2.80 -5.09
CA ALA A 100 5.51 2.82 -3.70
C ALA A 100 4.19 2.06 -3.51
N CYS A 101 4.06 1.45 -2.34
CA CYS A 101 2.85 0.83 -1.87
C CYS A 101 2.42 1.54 -0.58
N VAL A 102 1.13 1.74 -0.39
CA VAL A 102 0.55 2.35 0.81
C VAL A 102 -0.56 1.45 1.30
N GLY A 103 -0.74 1.25 2.60
CA GLY A 103 -1.85 0.47 3.13
C GLY A 103 -1.97 0.55 4.65
N ASN A 104 -3.12 0.11 5.17
CA ASN A 104 -3.45 0.22 6.59
C ASN A 104 -3.41 -1.14 7.33
N ARG A 105 -2.82 -2.18 6.70
CA ARG A 105 -2.81 -3.59 7.17
C ARG A 105 -4.20 -4.13 7.54
N ASN A 106 -5.25 -3.46 7.10
CA ASN A 106 -6.63 -3.73 7.49
C ASN A 106 -7.56 -3.52 6.29
N GLY A 107 -7.20 -4.11 5.16
CA GLY A 107 -8.10 -4.21 4.00
C GLY A 107 -8.06 -3.04 3.02
N TYR A 108 -7.16 -2.08 3.15
CA TYR A 108 -6.87 -1.10 2.09
C TYR A 108 -5.41 -1.15 1.67
N VAL A 109 -5.20 -1.14 0.35
CA VAL A 109 -3.86 -1.09 -0.25
C VAL A 109 -3.89 -0.23 -1.51
N GLY A 110 -2.86 0.56 -1.73
CA GLY A 110 -2.69 1.43 -2.87
C GLY A 110 -1.29 1.25 -3.43
N LEU A 111 -1.17 1.27 -4.76
CA LEU A 111 0.09 1.00 -5.42
C LEU A 111 0.23 1.92 -6.62
N ALA A 112 1.35 2.63 -6.69
CA ALA A 112 1.60 3.55 -7.79
C ALA A 112 3.08 3.68 -8.10
N MET A 113 3.33 4.27 -9.26
CA MET A 113 4.65 4.56 -9.78
C MET A 113 4.72 6.02 -10.16
N ALA A 114 5.83 6.68 -9.80
CA ALA A 114 6.10 8.04 -10.21
C ALA A 114 7.54 8.21 -10.70
N LYS A 115 7.73 9.21 -11.56
CA LYS A 115 9.05 9.58 -12.11
C LYS A 115 9.37 11.02 -11.80
N ALA A 116 10.57 11.30 -11.31
CA ALA A 116 11.06 12.67 -11.09
C ALA A 116 12.56 12.79 -11.40
N LYS A 117 13.09 14.02 -11.35
CA LYS A 117 14.53 14.29 -11.52
C LYS A 117 15.34 13.87 -10.29
N GLU A 118 14.76 14.04 -9.10
CA GLU A 118 15.37 13.69 -7.82
C GLU A 118 14.62 12.53 -7.16
N VAL A 119 15.32 11.76 -6.33
CA VAL A 119 14.76 10.56 -5.67
C VAL A 119 13.68 10.94 -4.66
N SER A 120 13.93 11.90 -3.76
CA SER A 120 12.98 12.32 -2.72
C SER A 120 11.66 12.81 -3.32
N ASN A 121 11.75 13.62 -4.37
CA ASN A 121 10.59 14.10 -5.12
C ASN A 121 9.84 12.97 -5.85
N ALA A 122 10.55 11.93 -6.33
CA ALA A 122 9.91 10.77 -6.94
C ALA A 122 9.16 9.93 -5.88
N ILE A 123 9.73 9.76 -4.69
CA ILE A 123 9.11 9.05 -3.57
C ILE A 123 7.81 9.75 -3.14
N GLN A 124 7.85 11.06 -2.87
CA GLN A 124 6.66 11.81 -2.46
C GLN A 124 5.54 11.72 -3.51
N LYS A 125 5.89 11.87 -4.79
CA LYS A 125 4.92 11.71 -5.89
C LYS A 125 4.35 10.31 -5.98
N ALA A 126 5.17 9.28 -5.74
CA ALA A 126 4.72 7.89 -5.76
C ALA A 126 3.75 7.60 -4.60
N ILE A 127 4.04 8.10 -3.40
CA ILE A 127 3.17 7.96 -2.22
C ILE A 127 1.83 8.66 -2.46
N VAL A 128 1.85 9.91 -2.93
CA VAL A 128 0.65 10.68 -3.30
C VAL A 128 -0.20 9.92 -4.32
N ALA A 129 0.43 9.42 -5.39
CA ALA A 129 -0.27 8.65 -6.41
C ALA A 129 -0.79 7.30 -5.89
N ALA A 130 -0.10 6.67 -4.92
CA ALA A 130 -0.51 5.41 -4.33
C ALA A 130 -1.72 5.59 -3.40
N LYS A 131 -1.75 6.67 -2.62
CA LYS A 131 -2.91 7.06 -1.81
C LYS A 131 -4.14 7.24 -2.71
N LEU A 132 -4.04 8.01 -3.79
CA LEU A 132 -5.16 8.20 -4.74
C LEU A 132 -5.63 6.90 -5.42
N ASN A 133 -4.76 5.90 -5.53
CA ASN A 133 -5.05 4.58 -6.12
C ASN A 133 -5.31 3.50 -5.07
N LEU A 134 -5.96 3.83 -3.95
CA LEU A 134 -6.36 2.87 -2.93
C LEU A 134 -7.48 1.95 -3.44
N ILE A 135 -7.33 0.65 -3.19
CA ILE A 135 -8.35 -0.37 -3.37
C ILE A 135 -8.73 -0.98 -2.02
N THR A 136 -9.98 -1.37 -1.90
CA THR A 136 -10.43 -2.29 -0.84
C THR A 136 -9.87 -3.68 -1.11
N VAL A 137 -9.72 -4.51 -0.08
CA VAL A 137 -9.32 -5.91 -0.23
C VAL A 137 -10.32 -6.78 0.51
N GLN A 138 -10.88 -7.76 -0.21
CA GLN A 138 -11.69 -8.81 0.39
C GLN A 138 -10.78 -9.82 1.10
N ARG A 139 -11.07 -10.08 2.37
CA ARG A 139 -10.37 -11.05 3.21
C ARG A 139 -11.37 -12.03 3.77
N GLY A 140 -10.95 -13.27 3.94
CA GLY A 140 -11.79 -14.31 4.53
C GLY A 140 -11.03 -15.60 4.72
N ASN A 141 -11.79 -16.67 4.89
CA ASN A 141 -11.27 -18.02 5.03
C ASN A 141 -11.75 -18.89 3.87
N GLY A 142 -10.85 -19.20 2.95
CA GLY A 142 -11.13 -19.97 1.74
C GLY A 142 -10.47 -21.35 1.68
N SER A 143 -9.68 -21.71 2.69
CA SER A 143 -8.86 -22.91 2.63
C SER A 143 -9.65 -24.14 3.05
N TRP A 144 -9.57 -25.21 2.26
CA TRP A 144 -10.15 -26.51 2.62
C TRP A 144 -9.51 -27.11 3.89
N GLU A 145 -8.26 -26.73 4.20
CA GLU A 145 -7.53 -27.21 5.37
C GLU A 145 -7.90 -26.47 6.67
N SER A 146 -8.64 -25.35 6.59
CA SER A 146 -8.97 -24.55 7.76
C SER A 146 -10.31 -24.93 8.37
N SER A 147 -10.36 -24.97 9.71
CA SER A 147 -11.63 -24.96 10.44
C SER A 147 -12.41 -23.68 10.16
N ALA A 148 -13.74 -23.76 10.30
CA ALA A 148 -14.64 -22.62 10.14
C ALA A 148 -14.29 -21.50 11.13
N GLY A 149 -14.21 -20.26 10.63
CA GLY A 149 -13.92 -19.08 11.43
C GLY A 149 -13.43 -17.89 10.61
N PRO A 150 -13.34 -16.71 11.23
CA PRO A 150 -12.84 -15.50 10.57
C PRO A 150 -11.37 -15.68 10.19
N GLY A 151 -11.08 -15.37 8.92
CA GLY A 151 -9.74 -15.50 8.36
C GLY A 151 -9.27 -14.19 7.72
N THR A 152 -7.96 -14.01 7.72
CA THR A 152 -7.26 -12.91 7.05
C THR A 152 -6.54 -13.41 5.79
N SER A 153 -7.02 -14.50 5.19
CA SER A 153 -6.53 -15.04 3.91
C SER A 153 -7.35 -14.48 2.74
N VAL A 154 -6.94 -14.84 1.52
CA VAL A 154 -7.76 -14.62 0.32
C VAL A 154 -8.86 -15.69 0.30
N PRO A 155 -10.15 -15.33 0.11
CA PRO A 155 -11.25 -16.28 0.21
C PRO A 155 -11.38 -17.21 -1.01
N ILE A 156 -10.95 -16.77 -2.20
CA ILE A 156 -11.07 -17.54 -3.45
C ILE A 156 -9.77 -17.45 -4.22
N LYS A 157 -9.43 -18.52 -4.96
CA LYS A 157 -8.28 -18.48 -5.86
C LYS A 157 -8.45 -17.40 -6.93
N VAL A 158 -7.50 -16.47 -7.01
CA VAL A 158 -7.52 -15.37 -7.97
C VAL A 158 -6.24 -15.28 -8.78
N ASN A 159 -6.39 -14.81 -10.01
CA ASN A 159 -5.29 -14.62 -10.93
C ASN A 159 -5.13 -13.12 -11.22
N GLY A 160 -3.89 -12.64 -11.09
CA GLY A 160 -3.46 -11.31 -11.51
C GLY A 160 -2.41 -11.40 -12.60
N ARG A 161 -2.45 -10.43 -13.51
CA ARG A 161 -1.49 -10.33 -14.61
C ARG A 161 -0.98 -8.90 -14.72
N SER A 162 0.31 -8.77 -14.99
CA SER A 162 0.92 -7.53 -15.48
C SER A 162 2.02 -7.91 -16.47
N ALA A 163 1.87 -7.46 -17.71
CA ALA A 163 2.73 -7.85 -18.83
C ALA A 163 2.89 -9.39 -18.95
N SER A 164 4.13 -9.89 -18.81
CA SER A 164 4.47 -11.31 -18.86
C SER A 164 4.33 -12.01 -17.50
N THR A 165 4.27 -11.26 -16.40
CA THR A 165 4.18 -11.80 -15.05
C THR A 165 2.74 -12.17 -14.72
N ARG A 166 2.53 -13.42 -14.28
CA ARG A 166 1.25 -13.94 -13.83
C ARG A 166 1.39 -14.41 -12.38
N VAL A 167 0.50 -13.94 -11.52
CA VAL A 167 0.46 -14.29 -10.10
C VAL A 167 -0.90 -14.91 -9.80
N THR A 168 -0.89 -16.10 -9.23
CA THR A 168 -2.10 -16.77 -8.76
C THR A 168 -2.02 -16.82 -7.24
N LEU A 169 -2.97 -16.17 -6.56
CA LEU A 169 -3.12 -16.24 -5.11
C LEU A 169 -4.16 -17.31 -4.80
N MET A 170 -3.86 -18.16 -3.85
CA MET A 170 -4.71 -19.26 -3.40
C MET A 170 -4.93 -19.12 -1.89
N PRO A 171 -6.14 -19.47 -1.40
CA PRO A 171 -6.42 -19.48 0.03
C PRO A 171 -5.45 -20.38 0.79
N ALA A 172 -5.06 -19.96 1.99
CA ALA A 172 -4.18 -20.71 2.87
C ALA A 172 -4.83 -20.89 4.25
N ALA A 173 -4.51 -21.99 4.92
CA ALA A 173 -4.89 -22.18 6.31
C ALA A 173 -4.19 -21.17 7.22
N LYS A 174 -4.82 -20.86 8.35
CA LYS A 174 -4.27 -19.94 9.36
C LYS A 174 -2.90 -20.42 9.86
N GLY A 175 -1.92 -19.53 9.86
CA GLY A 175 -0.58 -19.81 10.38
C GLY A 175 0.44 -20.29 9.33
N LYS A 176 0.07 -20.42 8.05
CA LYS A 176 1.04 -20.71 6.97
C LYS A 176 1.89 -19.50 6.62
N GLY A 177 1.41 -18.29 6.88
CA GLY A 177 2.04 -17.04 6.51
C GLY A 177 1.96 -16.72 5.02
N LEU A 178 2.66 -15.65 4.63
CA LEU A 178 2.73 -15.19 3.25
C LEU A 178 3.78 -15.98 2.45
N VAL A 179 3.35 -17.03 1.76
CA VAL A 179 4.20 -17.84 0.87
C VAL A 179 4.24 -17.21 -0.52
N ILE A 180 4.99 -16.12 -0.64
CA ILE A 180 5.16 -15.33 -1.86
C ILE A 180 6.56 -14.68 -1.89
N GLY A 181 7.01 -14.24 -3.07
CA GLY A 181 8.26 -13.47 -3.19
C GLY A 181 8.18 -12.13 -2.46
N GLU A 182 9.32 -11.60 -2.05
CA GLU A 182 9.44 -10.42 -1.16
C GLU A 182 8.60 -9.22 -1.62
N THR A 183 8.65 -8.86 -2.90
CA THR A 183 7.87 -7.75 -3.45
C THR A 183 6.36 -7.96 -3.30
N GLY A 184 5.87 -9.19 -3.53
CA GLY A 184 4.46 -9.52 -3.33
C GLY A 184 4.08 -9.57 -1.85
N LYS A 185 5.02 -9.97 -0.99
CA LYS A 185 4.85 -10.01 0.47
C LYS A 185 4.56 -8.62 1.03
N LYS A 186 5.34 -7.62 0.64
CA LYS A 186 5.14 -6.21 1.03
C LYS A 186 3.74 -5.70 0.69
N VAL A 187 3.26 -6.00 -0.52
CA VAL A 187 1.91 -5.61 -0.97
C VAL A 187 0.81 -6.31 -0.17
N LEU A 188 0.94 -7.63 0.07
CA LEU A 188 -0.05 -8.40 0.82
C LEU A 188 -0.07 -8.07 2.32
N GLU A 189 1.09 -7.75 2.89
CA GLU A 189 1.21 -7.32 4.28
C GLU A 189 0.49 -5.99 4.51
N LEU A 190 0.73 -5.00 3.65
CA LEU A 190 0.04 -3.70 3.70
C LEU A 190 -1.47 -3.83 3.43
N ALA A 191 -1.88 -4.81 2.62
CA ALA A 191 -3.29 -5.15 2.42
C ALA A 191 -3.96 -5.77 3.66
N GLY A 192 -3.19 -6.24 4.64
CA GLY A 192 -3.72 -6.91 5.83
C GLY A 192 -4.06 -8.38 5.60
N VAL A 193 -3.38 -9.01 4.64
CA VAL A 193 -3.49 -10.44 4.37
C VAL A 193 -2.36 -11.15 5.11
N THR A 194 -2.68 -12.17 5.92
CA THR A 194 -1.69 -12.87 6.75
C THR A 194 -1.18 -14.15 6.09
N ASP A 195 -2.08 -14.89 5.44
CA ASP A 195 -1.82 -16.24 4.97
C ASP A 195 -2.24 -16.36 3.50
N VAL A 196 -1.30 -16.69 2.61
CA VAL A 196 -1.58 -16.93 1.18
C VAL A 196 -0.60 -17.94 0.62
N LEU A 197 -1.11 -18.85 -0.20
CA LEU A 197 -0.29 -19.66 -1.11
C LEU A 197 -0.23 -18.97 -2.46
N SER A 198 0.96 -18.78 -3.02
CA SER A 198 1.10 -18.16 -4.33
C SER A 198 1.72 -19.13 -5.35
N ARG A 199 1.34 -18.95 -6.62
CA ARG A 199 2.00 -19.55 -7.77
C ARG A 199 2.29 -18.46 -8.78
N THR A 200 3.55 -18.33 -9.18
CA THR A 200 3.99 -17.31 -10.13
C THR A 200 4.43 -17.96 -11.45
N LYS A 201 4.13 -17.33 -12.58
CA LYS A 201 4.65 -17.72 -13.90
C LYS A 201 5.13 -16.49 -14.66
N GLY A 202 6.10 -16.68 -15.56
CA GLY A 202 6.72 -15.61 -16.35
C GLY A 202 7.93 -14.98 -15.67
N GLN A 203 8.31 -13.77 -16.10
CA GLN A 203 9.49 -13.09 -15.56
C GLN A 203 9.12 -12.39 -14.24
N THR A 204 9.52 -12.98 -13.11
CA THR A 204 9.29 -12.43 -11.77
C THR A 204 10.39 -11.45 -11.33
N ARG A 205 11.55 -11.45 -11.99
CA ARG A 205 12.66 -10.53 -11.71
C ARG A 205 12.29 -9.05 -11.88
N THR A 206 11.32 -8.76 -12.76
CA THR A 206 10.80 -7.40 -12.90
C THR A 206 9.85 -7.07 -11.75
N THR A 207 10.41 -6.50 -10.67
CA THR A 207 9.68 -6.18 -9.42
C THR A 207 8.46 -5.30 -9.67
N ILE A 208 8.54 -4.37 -10.61
CA ILE A 208 7.43 -3.49 -11.01
C ILE A 208 6.21 -4.29 -11.47
N ASN A 209 6.42 -5.19 -12.44
CA ASN A 209 5.33 -5.99 -13.00
C ASN A 209 4.84 -7.00 -11.97
N TYR A 210 5.73 -7.54 -11.14
CA TYR A 210 5.35 -8.49 -10.12
C TYR A 210 4.46 -7.87 -9.03
N ALA A 211 4.82 -6.68 -8.54
CA ALA A 211 3.99 -5.91 -7.61
C ALA A 211 2.64 -5.54 -8.23
N ALA A 212 2.64 -5.03 -9.46
CA ALA A 212 1.42 -4.69 -10.20
C ALA A 212 0.53 -5.93 -10.46
N ALA A 213 1.11 -7.09 -10.77
CA ALA A 213 0.35 -8.32 -10.97
C ALA A 213 -0.31 -8.79 -9.66
N THR A 214 0.39 -8.64 -8.53
CA THR A 214 -0.15 -8.96 -7.20
C THR A 214 -1.30 -8.02 -6.84
N PHE A 215 -1.13 -6.71 -7.05
CA PHE A 215 -2.18 -5.71 -6.85
C PHE A 215 -3.40 -5.95 -7.76
N ASN A 216 -3.17 -6.30 -9.03
CA ASN A 216 -4.24 -6.66 -9.96
C ASN A 216 -4.97 -7.92 -9.52
N ALA A 217 -4.30 -8.89 -8.91
CA ALA A 217 -4.98 -10.08 -8.36
C ALA A 217 -5.99 -9.70 -7.27
N LEU A 218 -5.63 -8.76 -6.37
CA LEU A 218 -6.53 -8.23 -5.35
C LEU A 218 -7.67 -7.41 -5.95
N LYS A 219 -7.40 -6.66 -7.03
CA LYS A 219 -8.44 -5.95 -7.77
C LYS A 219 -9.45 -6.91 -8.40
N THR A 220 -8.97 -7.98 -9.04
CA THR A 220 -9.82 -9.04 -9.62
C THR A 220 -10.66 -9.74 -8.55
N LEU A 221 -10.10 -9.91 -7.35
CA LEU A 221 -10.84 -10.48 -6.21
C LEU A 221 -12.09 -9.66 -5.91
N ASN A 222 -11.99 -8.34 -5.83
CA ASN A 222 -13.15 -7.48 -5.58
C ASN A 222 -14.20 -7.52 -6.71
N SER A 223 -13.77 -7.75 -7.95
CA SER A 223 -14.68 -7.85 -9.11
C SER A 223 -15.33 -9.24 -9.23
N THR A 224 -14.86 -10.22 -8.47
CA THR A 224 -15.42 -11.58 -8.51
C THR A 224 -16.81 -11.57 -7.90
N ARG A 225 -17.81 -12.10 -8.62
CA ARG A 225 -19.17 -12.23 -8.12
C ARG A 225 -19.22 -13.39 -7.12
N ILE A 226 -19.67 -13.11 -5.90
CA ILE A 226 -19.76 -14.09 -4.82
C ILE A 226 -21.22 -14.14 -4.34
N SER A 227 -21.76 -15.34 -4.15
CA SER A 227 -23.09 -15.55 -3.55
C SER A 227 -23.11 -15.08 -2.09
N HIS A 228 -24.27 -14.65 -1.58
CA HIS A 228 -24.44 -14.31 -0.17
C HIS A 228 -24.04 -15.49 0.73
N GLU A 229 -24.47 -16.70 0.39
CA GLU A 229 -24.15 -17.93 1.13
C GLU A 229 -22.64 -18.19 1.17
N GLN A 230 -21.94 -17.92 0.07
CA GLN A 230 -20.48 -18.07 0.01
C GLN A 230 -19.78 -17.01 0.85
N ARG A 231 -20.33 -15.80 0.89
CA ARG A 231 -19.80 -14.70 1.70
C ARG A 231 -19.86 -15.03 3.18
N GLU A 232 -20.97 -15.58 3.64
CA GLU A 232 -21.16 -16.01 5.03
C GLU A 232 -20.30 -17.23 5.36
N ARG A 233 -20.34 -18.27 4.51
CA ARG A 233 -19.56 -19.50 4.71
C ARG A 233 -18.06 -19.24 4.80
N LEU A 234 -17.53 -18.33 3.98
CA LEU A 234 -16.11 -18.00 3.92
C LEU A 234 -15.74 -16.79 4.79
N PHE A 235 -16.68 -16.24 5.58
CA PHE A 235 -16.50 -15.07 6.44
C PHE A 235 -15.81 -13.90 5.72
N ILE A 236 -16.33 -13.53 4.54
CA ILE A 236 -15.69 -12.53 3.69
C ILE A 236 -16.02 -11.11 4.18
N ASN A 237 -14.98 -10.43 4.65
CA ASN A 237 -15.00 -9.03 5.03
C ASN A 237 -14.36 -8.19 3.93
N THR A 238 -15.02 -7.09 3.56
CA THR A 238 -14.49 -6.12 2.59
C THR A 238 -14.05 -4.87 3.36
N GLY A 239 -12.82 -4.41 3.13
CA GLY A 239 -12.33 -3.19 3.77
C GLY A 239 -11.92 -3.38 5.23
N ARG A 240 -12.15 -2.33 6.04
CA ARG A 240 -11.68 -2.25 7.42
C ARG A 240 -12.58 -3.10 8.31
N VAL A 241 -11.98 -4.00 9.09
CA VAL A 241 -12.68 -4.62 10.20
C VAL A 241 -12.51 -3.70 11.40
N LEU A 242 -13.60 -3.12 11.88
CA LEU A 242 -13.64 -2.43 13.17
C LEU A 242 -13.51 -3.51 14.26
N LYS A 243 -12.46 -3.39 15.06
CA LYS A 243 -12.26 -4.25 16.24
C LYS A 243 -13.04 -3.70 17.42
#